data_AF-A0A4Q6J7F3-F1
#
_entry.id   AF-A0A4Q6J7F3-F1
#
_cell.length_a   1.000
_cell.length_b   1.000
_cell.length_c   1.000
_cell.angle_alpha   90.00
_cell.angle_beta   90.00
_cell.angle_gamma   90.00
#
_symmetry.space_group_name_H-M   'P 1'
#
loop_
_entity.id
_entity.type
_entity.pdbx_description
1 polymer ?
#
loop_
_entity_poly.entity_id
_entity_poly.type
_entity_poly.pdbx_seq_one_letter_code
_entity_poly.pdbx_strand_id
1 'polypeptide(L)'
;MKIYGVFFVLRVDGQALTVVCAEGKELKRASYVVIELAKRLRLNAIDFYTQRPALTRLLKHCNFNLLDTADGGYKVYRMALNG
;
A
#
# COMPACT_ATOMS: atom_id res chain seq x y z
N MET A 1 7.08 -7.06 8.01
CA MET A 1 6.31 -8.32 7.85
C MET A 1 6.71 -9.00 6.54
N LYS A 2 6.92 -10.32 6.51
CA LYS A 2 7.23 -11.07 5.28
C LYS A 2 6.04 -11.95 4.88
N ILE A 3 5.52 -11.78 3.67
CA ILE A 3 4.35 -12.51 3.15
C ILE A 3 4.67 -12.97 1.72
N TYR A 4 4.55 -14.27 1.43
CA TYR A 4 4.83 -14.83 0.09
C TYR A 4 6.17 -14.35 -0.52
N GLY A 5 7.21 -14.21 0.30
CA GLY A 5 8.52 -13.72 -0.15
C GLY A 5 8.62 -12.21 -0.38
N VAL A 6 7.57 -11.45 -0.04
CA VAL A 6 7.55 -9.99 -0.08
C VAL A 6 7.74 -9.42 1.32
N PHE A 7 8.67 -8.49 1.45
CA PHE A 7 8.89 -7.72 2.67
C PHE A 7 8.06 -6.43 2.63
N PHE A 8 7.26 -6.21 3.67
CA PHE A 8 6.51 -4.97 3.89
C PHE A 8 6.94 -4.29 5.18
N VAL A 9 7.13 -2.97 5.09
CA VAL A 9 7.16 -2.07 6.24
C VAL A 9 5.81 -1.38 6.31
N LEU A 10 5.07 -1.66 7.38
CA LEU A 10 3.71 -1.17 7.62
C LEU A 10 3.72 -0.28 8.86
N ARG A 11 2.93 0.78 8.82
CA ARG A 11 2.67 1.67 9.95
C ARG A 11 1.19 2.01 9.97
N VAL A 12 0.59 2.19 11.13
CA VAL A 12 -0.78 2.74 11.24
C VAL A 12 -0.67 4.23 11.45
N ASP A 13 -1.27 5.01 10.55
CA ASP A 13 -1.30 6.48 10.62
C ASP A 13 -2.76 6.95 10.66
N GLY A 14 -3.24 7.29 11.85
CA GLY A 14 -4.64 7.66 12.05
C GLY A 14 -5.59 6.53 11.66
N GLN A 15 -6.38 6.76 10.60
CA GLN A 15 -7.37 5.81 10.07
C GLN A 15 -6.88 5.05 8.82
N ALA A 16 -5.59 5.08 8.53
CA ALA A 16 -5.00 4.42 7.36
C ALA A 16 -3.89 3.43 7.74
N LEU A 17 -3.80 2.34 6.99
CA LEU A 17 -2.62 1.46 7.01
C LEU A 17 -1.62 1.97 5.97
N THR A 18 -0.49 2.48 6.42
CA THR A 18 0.57 3.02 5.57
C THR A 18 1.59 1.94 5.23
N VAL A 19 1.77 1.69 3.93
CA VAL A 19 2.86 0.91 3.36
C VAL A 19 3.99 1.86 3.00
N VAL A 20 5.08 1.81 3.79
CA VAL A 20 6.25 2.69 3.61
C VAL A 20 7.28 2.06 2.66
N CYS A 21 7.38 0.74 2.71
CA CYS A 21 8.28 -0.02 1.85
C CYS A 21 7.66 -1.38 1.52
N ALA A 22 7.87 -1.82 0.28
CA ALA A 22 7.39 -3.09 -0.23
C ALA A 22 8.39 -3.64 -1.25
N GLU A 23 8.94 -4.82 -0.99
CA GLU A 23 9.96 -5.43 -1.84
C GLU A 23 9.72 -6.93 -2.00
N GLY A 24 9.66 -7.41 -3.24
CA GLY A 24 9.53 -8.82 -3.57
C GLY A 24 8.83 -9.04 -4.90
N LYS A 25 8.86 -10.28 -5.39
CA LYS A 25 8.31 -10.65 -6.71
C LYS A 25 6.78 -10.85 -6.70
N GLU A 26 6.23 -11.27 -5.56
CA GLU A 26 4.81 -11.62 -5.41
C GLU A 26 3.96 -10.48 -4.81
N LEU A 27 4.29 -9.23 -5.11
CA LEU A 27 3.64 -8.03 -4.53
C LEU A 27 2.12 -8.04 -4.71
N LYS A 28 1.63 -8.48 -5.86
CA LYS A 28 0.19 -8.57 -6.15
C LYS A 28 -0.52 -9.57 -5.25
N ARG A 29 0.08 -10.73 -4.99
CA ARG A 29 -0.53 -11.75 -4.13
C ARG A 29 -0.47 -11.31 -2.67
N ALA A 30 0.65 -10.71 -2.27
CA ALA A 30 0.87 -10.30 -0.91
C ALA A 30 0.05 -9.06 -0.50
N SER A 31 -0.30 -8.19 -1.46
CA SER A 31 -1.16 -7.02 -1.19
C SER A 31 -2.55 -7.42 -0.66
N TYR A 32 -3.13 -8.54 -1.08
CA TYR A 32 -4.40 -9.03 -0.53
C TYR A 32 -4.34 -9.24 0.98
N VAL A 33 -3.21 -9.74 1.51
CA VAL A 33 -3.04 -9.94 2.95
C VAL A 33 -2.95 -8.60 3.69
N VAL A 34 -2.33 -7.59 3.07
CA VAL A 34 -2.27 -6.22 3.62
C VAL A 34 -3.67 -5.60 3.65
N ILE A 35 -4.48 -5.84 2.62
CA ILE A 35 -5.88 -5.38 2.55
C ILE A 35 -6.71 -6.01 3.68
N GLU A 36 -6.64 -7.33 3.83
CA GLU A 36 -7.35 -8.04 4.89
C GLU A 36 -6.89 -7.61 6.28
N LEU A 37 -5.59 -7.33 6.46
CA LEU A 37 -5.07 -6.78 7.71
C LEU A 37 -5.69 -5.41 8.02
N ALA A 38 -5.75 -4.50 7.05
CA ALA A 38 -6.32 -3.17 7.25
C ALA A 38 -7.81 -3.23 7.63
N LYS A 39 -8.58 -4.12 6.98
CA LYS A 39 -9.99 -4.39 7.33
C LYS A 39 -10.14 -4.94 8.75
N ARG A 40 -9.31 -5.90 9.15
CA ARG A 40 -9.33 -6.45 10.53
C ARG A 40 -9.02 -5.40 11.58
N LEU A 41 -8.16 -4.44 11.24
CA LEU A 41 -7.85 -3.28 12.08
C LEU A 41 -8.91 -2.18 12.03
N ARG A 42 -10.00 -2.36 11.26
CA ARG A 42 -11.08 -1.39 11.07
C ARG A 42 -10.60 -0.03 10.57
N LEU A 43 -9.59 -0.05 9.70
CA LEU A 43 -9.05 1.15 9.07
C LEU A 43 -9.86 1.51 7.82
N ASN A 44 -9.91 2.79 7.49
CA ASN A 44 -10.73 3.32 6.40
C ASN A 44 -10.00 3.35 5.06
N ALA A 45 -8.67 3.28 5.08
CA ALA A 45 -7.84 3.39 3.89
C ALA A 45 -6.50 2.65 4.02
N ILE A 46 -5.84 2.49 2.88
CA ILE A 46 -4.44 2.07 2.78
C ILE A 46 -3.69 3.12 1.98
N ASP A 47 -2.60 3.62 2.54
CA ASP A 47 -1.70 4.55 1.86
C ASP A 47 -0.43 3.82 1.46
N PHE A 48 0.03 4.01 0.23
CA PHE A 48 1.19 3.34 -0.34
C PHE A 48 2.19 4.37 -0.82
N TYR A 49 3.33 4.44 -0.13
CA TYR A 49 4.44 5.32 -0.46
C TYR A 49 5.41 4.59 -1.36
N THR A 50 5.72 5.17 -2.52
CA THR A 50 6.70 4.59 -3.45
C THR A 50 7.37 5.64 -4.31
N GLN A 51 8.68 5.51 -4.48
CA GLN A 51 9.44 6.23 -5.52
C GLN A 51 9.50 5.46 -6.84
N ARG A 52 9.15 4.17 -6.84
CA ARG A 52 9.35 3.28 -8.01
C ARG A 52 8.24 3.49 -9.04
N PRO A 53 8.54 4.05 -10.24
CA PRO A 53 7.52 4.31 -11.25
C PRO A 53 6.86 3.02 -11.76
N ALA A 54 7.62 1.92 -11.80
CA ALA A 54 7.16 0.60 -12.26
C ALA A 54 5.97 0.04 -11.45
N LEU A 55 5.82 0.45 -10.17
CA LEU A 55 4.71 -0.01 -9.32
C LEU A 55 3.38 0.70 -9.62
N THR A 56 3.40 1.82 -10.35
CA THR A 56 2.21 2.61 -10.66
C THR A 56 1.11 1.78 -11.33
N ARG A 57 1.47 0.94 -12.30
CA ARG A 57 0.51 0.10 -13.03
C ARG A 57 -0.13 -0.92 -12.10
N LEU A 58 0.67 -1.58 -11.25
CA LEU A 58 0.18 -2.56 -10.29
C LEU A 58 -0.79 -1.92 -9.29
N LEU A 59 -0.43 -0.75 -8.75
CA LEU A 59 -1.25 -0.01 -7.79
C LEU A 59 -2.60 0.39 -8.40
N LYS A 60 -2.62 0.91 -9.64
CA LYS A 60 -3.86 1.19 -10.36
C LYS A 60 -4.76 -0.04 -10.50
N HIS A 61 -4.20 -1.21 -10.81
CA HIS A 61 -4.96 -2.47 -10.88
C HIS A 61 -5.51 -2.94 -9.51
N CYS A 62 -4.96 -2.44 -8.41
CA CYS A 62 -5.39 -2.73 -7.05
C CYS A 62 -6.28 -1.62 -6.45
N ASN A 63 -6.94 -0.81 -7.28
CA ASN A 63 -7.80 0.31 -6.86
C ASN A 63 -7.10 1.39 -6.02
N PHE A 64 -5.78 1.50 -6.12
CA PHE A 64 -5.05 2.62 -5.55
C PHE A 64 -5.06 3.79 -6.53
N ASN A 65 -5.49 4.95 -6.04
CA ASN A 65 -5.47 6.20 -6.77
C ASN A 65 -4.29 7.05 -6.30
N LEU A 66 -3.65 7.79 -7.19
CA LEU A 66 -2.62 8.74 -6.80
C LEU A 66 -3.30 9.84 -5.98
N LEU A 67 -2.87 10.02 -4.73
CA LEU A 67 -3.39 11.04 -3.82
C LEU A 67 -2.49 12.27 -3.81
N ASP A 68 -1.18 12.05 -3.70
CA ASP A 68 -0.21 13.13 -3.52
C ASP A 68 1.19 12.74 -4.02
N THR A 69 2.05 13.75 -4.18
CA THR A 69 3.49 13.59 -4.36
C THR A 69 4.19 14.24 -3.17
N ALA A 70 4.66 13.40 -2.25
CA ALA A 70 5.38 13.84 -1.06
C ALA A 70 6.81 14.29 -1.38
N ASP A 71 7.39 15.06 -0.46
CA ASP A 71 8.77 15.53 -0.55
C ASP A 71 9.76 14.37 -0.74
N GLY A 72 10.84 14.63 -1.48
CA GLY A 72 11.84 13.61 -1.81
C GLY A 72 11.41 12.65 -2.92
N GLY A 73 10.39 13.00 -3.72
CA GLY A 73 10.01 12.27 -4.93
C GLY A 73 9.16 11.01 -4.67
N TYR A 74 8.63 10.85 -3.46
CA TYR A 74 7.70 9.76 -3.16
C TYR A 74 6.31 10.10 -3.71
N LYS A 75 5.68 9.12 -4.34
CA LYS A 75 4.25 9.17 -4.69
C LYS A 75 3.46 8.45 -3.63
N VAL A 76 2.38 9.08 -3.19
CA VAL A 76 1.43 8.53 -2.23
C VAL A 76 0.20 8.08 -2.99
N TYR A 77 -0.06 6.78 -2.97
CA TYR A 77 -1.27 6.22 -3.53
C TYR A 77 -2.21 5.79 -2.41
N ARG A 78 -3.50 6.08 -2.53
CA ARG A 78 -4.52 5.72 -1.54
C ARG A 78 -5.54 4.76 -2.14
N MET A 79 -5.86 3.72 -1.39
CA MET A 79 -7.02 2.86 -1.60
C MET A 79 -8.00 3.06 -0.45
N ALA A 80 -9.23 3.45 -0.76
CA ALA A 80 -10.31 3.47 0.24
C ALA A 80 -10.79 2.04 0.50
N LEU A 81 -11.02 1.70 1.78
CA LEU A 81 -11.54 0.40 2.19
C LEU A 81 -13.04 0.43 2.47
N ASN A 82 -13.57 1.62 2.78
CA ASN A 82 -14.99 1.83 3.02
C ASN A 82 -15.64 2.43 1.77
N GLY A 83 -16.20 1.55 0.96
CA GLY A 83 -17.21 1.80 -0.06
C GLY A 83 -18.28 0.73 0.09
#